data_AF-Q8NIC8-F1
#
_entry.id   AF-Q8NIC8-F1
#
_cell.length_a   1.000
_cell.length_b   1.000
_cell.length_c   1.000
_cell.angle_alpha   90.00
_cell.angle_beta   90.00
_cell.angle_gamma   90.00
#
_symmetry.space_group_name_H-M   'P 1'
#
loop_
_entity.id
_entity.type
_entity.pdbx_description
1 polymer ?
#
loop_
_entity_poly.entity_id
_entity_poly.type
_entity_poly.pdbx_seq_one_letter_code
_entity_poly.pdbx_strand_id
1 'polypeptide(L)'
;MENFPTEYFLNTSVRLLEYIRYRDSNYTREERIENLHYAYNKAAHHFAQPRQQKMLKVDPKRLQASLQTIVGMVVYSWAKVSKECMADLSIHYTYTLVLDDSSDDPHPAMVNYFDDLQAGREQAHPWWALVNEHFPNVLRHFGPFCSLNLIRSTMDFFEGCWIEQYNFGGFPGSDDYPQFLRRMNGLGHCVGASLWPKDLFDERKNFLEITTAVAQMENWMVWVNDLMSFYKEFDDERDQISLVKNFVTCHEITLDEALEKLTQETLHSSKQMVAVFADKDPQVMDTIECFMHGYVTWHLCDARYRLHEIYEKVKDQDTEDAKKFCKFFEQAANVGAVAASEWAYPPVAQLASVRAKSDVKEAQKPFLSSIELVE
;
A
#
# COMPACT_ATOMS: atom_id res chain seq x y z
N MET A 1 -9.90 26.31 4.04
CA MET A 1 -8.83 26.97 4.81
C MET A 1 -7.79 27.47 3.82
N GLU A 2 -7.25 28.67 4.02
CA GLU A 2 -6.22 29.22 3.12
C GLU A 2 -4.80 28.71 3.46
N ASN A 3 -4.57 28.22 4.69
CA ASN A 3 -3.24 27.80 5.15
C ASN A 3 -3.30 26.42 5.83
N PHE A 4 -2.27 25.60 5.59
CA PHE A 4 -2.10 24.30 6.25
C PHE A 4 -1.91 24.46 7.77
N PRO A 5 -2.65 23.72 8.63
CA PRO A 5 -2.59 23.82 10.08
C PRO A 5 -1.30 23.17 10.64
N THR A 6 -0.16 23.82 10.39
CA THR A 6 1.18 23.28 10.61
C THR A 6 1.42 22.92 12.08
N GLU A 7 1.08 23.80 13.03
CA GLU A 7 1.28 23.54 14.46
C GLU A 7 0.46 22.34 14.96
N TYR A 8 -0.81 22.26 14.55
CA TYR A 8 -1.69 21.15 14.91
C TYR A 8 -1.19 19.82 14.31
N PHE A 9 -0.78 19.83 13.03
CA PHE A 9 -0.20 18.66 12.38
C PHE A 9 1.06 18.15 13.09
N LEU A 10 1.96 19.04 13.51
CA LEU A 10 3.16 18.67 14.28
C LEU A 10 2.78 18.03 15.60
N ASN A 11 1.87 18.64 16.36
CA ASN A 11 1.42 18.11 17.65
C ASN A 11 0.85 16.69 17.51
N THR A 12 -0.04 16.48 16.56
CA THR A 12 -0.66 15.18 16.30
C THR A 12 0.38 14.14 15.87
N SER A 13 1.27 14.50 14.94
CA SER A 13 2.32 13.60 14.46
C SER A 13 3.25 13.18 15.59
N VAL A 14 3.68 14.11 16.44
CA VAL A 14 4.53 13.82 17.60
C VAL A 14 3.82 12.88 18.59
N ARG A 15 2.55 13.15 18.91
CA ARG A 15 1.77 12.28 19.82
C ARG A 15 1.62 10.86 19.27
N LEU A 16 1.38 10.71 17.97
CA LEU A 16 1.32 9.40 17.31
C LEU A 16 2.64 8.64 17.49
N LEU A 17 3.76 9.29 17.16
CA LEU A 17 5.11 8.70 17.21
C LEU A 17 5.51 8.30 18.64
N GLU A 18 5.19 9.14 19.62
CA GLU A 18 5.39 8.82 21.04
C GLU A 18 4.53 7.63 21.50
N TYR A 19 3.26 7.56 21.07
CA TYR A 19 2.32 6.49 21.48
C TYR A 19 2.72 5.12 20.96
N ILE A 20 3.16 5.04 19.70
CA ILE A 20 3.68 3.78 19.12
C ILE A 20 5.12 3.48 19.55
N ARG A 21 5.72 4.34 20.37
CA ARG A 21 7.13 4.25 20.83
C ARG A 21 8.09 4.12 19.65
N TYR A 22 7.90 4.96 18.65
CA TYR A 22 8.56 4.88 17.36
C TYR A 22 10.08 4.76 17.48
N ARG A 23 10.62 3.65 16.95
CA ARG A 23 12.06 3.36 16.90
C ARG A 23 12.38 2.35 15.80
N ASP A 24 12.22 2.76 14.54
CA ASP A 24 12.50 1.84 13.41
C ASP A 24 13.94 1.31 13.50
N SER A 25 13.98 0.01 13.76
CA SER A 25 15.17 -0.83 13.86
C SER A 25 14.93 -2.13 13.08
N ASN A 26 14.00 -2.09 12.12
CA ASN A 26 13.56 -3.26 11.35
C ASN A 26 14.73 -3.90 10.59
N TYR A 27 15.66 -3.08 10.10
CA TYR A 27 16.81 -3.49 9.32
C TYR A 27 18.01 -2.58 9.54
N THR A 28 19.20 -3.14 9.34
CA THR A 28 20.36 -2.34 8.91
C THR A 28 20.11 -1.72 7.53
N ARG A 29 20.89 -0.69 7.17
CA ARG A 29 20.78 -0.05 5.85
C ARG A 29 21.03 -1.04 4.71
N GLU A 30 22.00 -1.95 4.91
CA GLU A 30 22.41 -2.97 3.95
C GLU A 30 21.30 -3.99 3.70
N GLU A 31 20.69 -4.53 4.76
CA GLU A 31 19.55 -5.46 4.65
C GLU A 31 18.36 -4.79 3.96
N ARG A 32 18.11 -3.51 4.25
CA ARG A 32 17.03 -2.75 3.63
C ARG A 32 17.24 -2.60 2.12
N ILE A 33 18.45 -2.23 1.68
CA ILE A 33 18.79 -2.13 0.26
C ILE A 33 18.67 -3.49 -0.43
N GLU A 34 19.12 -4.56 0.22
CA GLU A 34 19.04 -5.91 -0.34
C GLU A 34 17.58 -6.34 -0.56
N ASN A 35 16.71 -6.09 0.42
CA ASN A 35 15.28 -6.43 0.34
C ASN A 35 14.53 -5.53 -0.67
N LEU A 36 14.82 -4.22 -0.67
CA LEU A 36 14.31 -3.27 -1.66
C LEU A 36 14.64 -3.71 -3.08
N HIS A 37 15.92 -4.04 -3.34
CA HIS A 37 16.34 -4.45 -4.67
C HIS A 37 15.73 -5.80 -5.07
N TYR A 38 15.63 -6.76 -4.15
CA TYR A 38 15.02 -8.06 -4.43
C TYR A 38 13.54 -7.92 -4.85
N ALA A 39 12.76 -7.21 -4.04
CA ALA A 39 11.33 -6.99 -4.30
C ALA A 39 11.12 -6.20 -5.59
N TYR A 40 11.90 -5.12 -5.78
CA TYR A 40 11.87 -4.32 -7.01
C TYR A 40 12.20 -5.15 -8.24
N ASN A 41 13.31 -5.89 -8.21
CA ASN A 41 13.80 -6.63 -9.37
C ASN A 41 12.75 -7.64 -9.85
N LYS A 42 12.17 -8.42 -8.94
CA LYS A 42 11.14 -9.42 -9.29
C LYS A 42 9.87 -8.74 -9.82
N ALA A 43 9.39 -7.70 -9.15
CA ALA A 43 8.20 -6.96 -9.59
C ALA A 43 8.41 -6.24 -10.93
N ALA A 44 9.58 -5.63 -11.15
CA ALA A 44 9.93 -4.96 -12.40
C ALA A 44 9.97 -5.95 -13.58
N HIS A 45 10.52 -7.14 -13.37
CA HIS A 45 10.48 -8.22 -14.36
C HIS A 45 9.06 -8.71 -14.64
N HIS A 46 8.21 -8.78 -13.61
CA HIS A 46 6.80 -9.14 -13.75
C HIS A 46 6.05 -8.13 -14.62
N PHE A 47 6.13 -6.84 -14.27
CA PHE A 47 5.43 -5.77 -15.00
C PHE A 47 6.00 -5.53 -16.40
N ALA A 48 7.25 -5.88 -16.67
CA ALA A 48 7.86 -5.79 -17.98
C ALA A 48 7.41 -6.88 -18.98
N GLN A 49 6.61 -7.86 -18.55
CA GLN A 49 6.10 -8.91 -19.44
C GLN A 49 5.17 -8.33 -20.52
N PRO A 50 5.20 -8.82 -21.77
CA PRO A 50 4.37 -8.30 -22.86
C PRO A 50 2.86 -8.27 -22.54
N ARG A 51 2.35 -9.30 -21.85
CA ARG A 51 0.95 -9.36 -21.43
C ARG A 51 0.59 -8.23 -20.46
N GLN A 52 1.47 -7.95 -19.48
CA GLN A 52 1.20 -6.93 -18.46
C GLN A 52 1.29 -5.54 -19.07
N GLN A 53 2.30 -5.30 -19.91
CA GLN A 53 2.45 -4.06 -20.68
C GLN A 53 1.26 -3.80 -21.62
N LYS A 54 0.63 -4.85 -22.15
CA LYS A 54 -0.54 -4.73 -23.05
C LYS A 54 -1.84 -4.47 -22.31
N MET A 55 -2.08 -5.17 -21.20
CA MET A 55 -3.38 -5.16 -20.50
C MET A 55 -3.45 -4.06 -19.43
N LEU A 56 -2.34 -3.72 -18.78
CA LEU A 56 -2.29 -2.68 -17.77
C LEU A 56 -2.11 -1.31 -18.44
N LYS A 57 -3.22 -0.56 -18.59
CA LYS A 57 -3.23 0.77 -19.21
C LYS A 57 -2.68 1.82 -18.24
N VAL A 58 -1.37 1.91 -18.12
CA VAL A 58 -0.71 2.88 -17.22
C VAL A 58 0.47 3.55 -17.94
N ASP A 59 0.65 4.86 -17.69
CA ASP A 59 1.83 5.57 -18.17
C ASP A 59 3.11 4.93 -17.59
N PRO A 60 4.16 4.66 -18.39
CA PRO A 60 5.37 4.01 -17.90
C PRO A 60 6.07 4.71 -16.73
N LYS A 61 6.02 6.05 -16.65
CA LYS A 61 6.61 6.80 -15.53
C LYS A 61 5.76 6.64 -14.27
N ARG A 62 4.43 6.68 -14.43
CA ARG A 62 3.50 6.44 -13.31
C ARG A 62 3.67 5.03 -12.76
N LEU A 63 3.71 3.99 -13.60
CA LEU A 63 3.99 2.62 -13.16
C LEU A 63 5.32 2.50 -12.41
N GLN A 64 6.37 3.13 -12.93
CA GLN A 64 7.68 3.13 -12.29
C GLN A 64 7.64 3.78 -10.90
N ALA A 65 6.97 4.92 -10.76
CA ALA A 65 6.82 5.62 -9.49
C ALA A 65 5.97 4.82 -8.49
N SER A 66 4.80 4.32 -8.92
CA SER A 66 3.92 3.48 -8.09
C SER A 66 4.65 2.24 -7.60
N LEU A 67 5.40 1.56 -8.47
CA LEU A 67 6.18 0.38 -8.07
C LEU A 67 7.25 0.73 -7.03
N GLN A 68 7.96 1.84 -7.18
CA GLN A 68 8.97 2.26 -6.19
C GLN A 68 8.33 2.55 -4.83
N THR A 69 7.23 3.30 -4.81
CA THR A 69 6.49 3.61 -3.59
C THR A 69 6.00 2.34 -2.88
N ILE A 70 5.43 1.40 -3.62
CA ILE A 70 4.91 0.15 -3.05
C ILE A 70 6.03 -0.77 -2.55
N VAL A 71 7.14 -0.90 -3.28
CA VAL A 71 8.27 -1.70 -2.79
C VAL A 71 8.81 -1.10 -1.49
N GLY A 72 8.91 0.22 -1.38
CA GLY A 72 9.24 0.91 -0.14
C GLY A 72 8.28 0.55 1.00
N MET A 73 6.97 0.70 0.75
CA MET A 73 5.92 0.38 1.71
C MET A 73 6.03 -1.06 2.23
N VAL A 74 6.10 -2.03 1.32
CA VAL A 74 6.10 -3.45 1.66
C VAL A 74 7.38 -3.82 2.40
N VAL A 75 8.55 -3.46 1.87
CA VAL A 75 9.83 -3.83 2.49
C VAL A 75 9.95 -3.19 3.87
N TYR A 76 9.53 -1.94 4.05
CA TYR A 76 9.73 -1.26 5.33
C TYR A 76 8.80 -1.82 6.40
N SER A 77 7.58 -2.23 6.03
CA SER A 77 6.51 -2.59 6.97
C SER A 77 6.36 -4.10 7.19
N TRP A 78 6.54 -4.95 6.16
CA TRP A 78 6.52 -6.42 6.30
C TRP A 78 7.89 -6.96 6.72
N ALA A 79 8.50 -6.35 7.73
CA ALA A 79 9.92 -6.56 8.03
C ALA A 79 10.30 -8.01 8.39
N LYS A 80 9.33 -8.84 8.78
CA LYS A 80 9.55 -10.21 9.26
C LYS A 80 9.35 -11.28 8.18
N VAL A 81 8.77 -10.95 7.03
CA VAL A 81 8.43 -11.95 6.01
C VAL A 81 9.61 -12.27 5.10
N SER A 82 9.51 -13.36 4.34
CA SER A 82 10.54 -13.73 3.37
C SER A 82 10.64 -12.73 2.20
N LYS A 83 11.79 -12.67 1.54
CA LYS A 83 12.00 -11.81 0.36
C LYS A 83 11.02 -12.12 -0.78
N GLU A 84 10.66 -13.40 -0.95
CA GLU A 84 9.65 -13.83 -1.92
C GLU A 84 8.26 -13.29 -1.58
N CYS A 85 7.88 -13.31 -0.30
CA CYS A 85 6.60 -12.74 0.16
C CYS A 85 6.58 -11.22 -0.05
N MET A 86 7.65 -10.50 0.28
CA MET A 86 7.77 -9.06 0.00
C MET A 86 7.60 -8.75 -1.49
N ALA A 87 8.24 -9.53 -2.35
CA ALA A 87 8.17 -9.32 -3.79
C ALA A 87 6.77 -9.58 -4.36
N ASP A 88 6.11 -10.66 -3.95
CA ASP A 88 4.77 -11.00 -4.42
C ASP A 88 3.70 -10.02 -3.90
N LEU A 89 3.83 -9.57 -2.64
CA LEU A 89 3.00 -8.49 -2.09
C LEU A 89 3.26 -7.15 -2.80
N SER A 90 4.51 -6.84 -3.14
CA SER A 90 4.84 -5.63 -3.89
C SER A 90 4.17 -5.60 -5.25
N ILE A 91 4.08 -6.74 -5.95
CA ILE A 91 3.33 -6.84 -7.21
C ILE A 91 1.83 -6.59 -6.97
N HIS A 92 1.24 -7.24 -5.97
CA HIS A 92 -0.18 -7.11 -5.66
C HIS A 92 -0.58 -5.67 -5.30
N TYR A 93 0.14 -5.03 -4.37
CA TYR A 93 -0.14 -3.65 -3.98
C TYR A 93 0.22 -2.63 -5.06
N THR A 94 1.10 -2.97 -6.01
CA THR A 94 1.32 -2.13 -7.20
C THR A 94 0.12 -2.21 -8.13
N TYR A 95 -0.51 -3.39 -8.29
CA TYR A 95 -1.75 -3.48 -9.05
C TYR A 95 -2.87 -2.62 -8.43
N THR A 96 -3.05 -2.67 -7.10
CA THR A 96 -4.09 -1.86 -6.43
C THR A 96 -3.82 -0.36 -6.61
N LEU A 97 -2.58 0.09 -6.38
CA LEU A 97 -2.21 1.50 -6.59
C LEU A 97 -2.36 1.96 -8.04
N VAL A 98 -2.16 1.09 -9.04
CA VAL A 98 -2.40 1.45 -10.44
C VAL A 98 -3.89 1.57 -10.76
N LEU A 99 -4.75 0.78 -10.11
CA LEU A 99 -6.21 0.89 -10.26
C LEU A 99 -6.74 2.17 -9.60
N ASP A 100 -6.15 2.57 -8.47
CA ASP A 100 -6.51 3.79 -7.71
C ASP A 100 -6.57 5.03 -8.61
N ASP A 101 -5.57 5.24 -9.48
CA ASP A 101 -5.61 6.34 -10.45
C ASP A 101 -6.17 5.95 -11.86
N SER A 102 -7.03 4.93 -11.94
CA SER A 102 -7.80 4.58 -13.16
C SER A 102 -9.09 5.38 -13.27
N SER A 103 -9.43 5.84 -14.48
CA SER A 103 -10.68 6.55 -14.77
C SER A 103 -11.64 5.75 -15.67
N ASP A 104 -11.33 4.48 -15.96
CA ASP A 104 -12.16 3.62 -16.81
C ASP A 104 -13.42 3.19 -16.03
N ASP A 105 -14.62 3.47 -16.56
CA ASP A 105 -15.90 2.98 -15.99
C ASP A 105 -15.90 1.43 -15.97
N PRO A 106 -15.97 0.79 -14.78
CA PRO A 106 -15.94 -0.66 -14.68
C PRO A 106 -17.26 -1.32 -15.07
N HIS A 107 -18.38 -0.58 -15.14
CA HIS A 107 -19.72 -1.16 -15.34
C HIS A 107 -19.80 -2.11 -16.55
N PRO A 108 -19.35 -1.74 -17.78
CA PRO A 108 -19.44 -2.62 -18.94
C PRO A 108 -18.65 -3.92 -18.78
N ALA A 109 -17.55 -3.90 -18.03
CA ALA A 109 -16.68 -5.05 -17.82
C ALA A 109 -17.13 -5.94 -16.65
N MET A 110 -18.08 -5.48 -15.83
CA MET A 110 -18.59 -6.21 -14.66
C MET A 110 -19.91 -6.94 -14.91
N VAL A 111 -20.59 -6.70 -16.05
CA VAL A 111 -21.90 -7.29 -16.38
C VAL A 111 -21.93 -8.82 -16.21
N ASN A 112 -20.86 -9.51 -16.64
CA ASN A 112 -20.76 -10.98 -16.58
C ASN A 112 -19.79 -11.47 -15.49
N TYR A 113 -19.36 -10.60 -14.58
CA TYR A 113 -18.30 -10.90 -13.61
C TYR A 113 -18.51 -12.23 -12.88
N PHE A 114 -19.71 -12.43 -12.32
CA PHE A 114 -20.04 -13.62 -11.55
C PHE A 114 -20.14 -14.87 -12.43
N ASP A 115 -20.77 -14.77 -13.60
CA ASP A 115 -20.90 -15.91 -14.52
C ASP A 115 -19.54 -16.33 -15.09
N ASP A 116 -18.65 -15.38 -15.37
CA ASP A 116 -17.28 -15.64 -15.81
C ASP A 116 -16.44 -16.26 -14.68
N LEU A 117 -16.59 -15.75 -13.44
CA LEU A 117 -15.91 -16.30 -12.27
C LEU A 117 -16.33 -17.75 -12.00
N GLN A 118 -17.64 -18.01 -11.93
CA GLN A 118 -18.20 -19.33 -11.63
C GLN A 118 -17.84 -20.36 -12.72
N ALA A 119 -17.73 -19.93 -13.98
CA ALA A 119 -17.37 -20.78 -15.10
C ALA A 119 -15.86 -20.90 -15.35
N GLY A 120 -15.02 -20.20 -14.58
CA GLY A 120 -13.56 -20.19 -14.75
C GLY A 120 -13.08 -19.53 -16.04
N ARG A 121 -13.84 -18.56 -16.57
CA ARG A 121 -13.43 -17.74 -17.72
C ARG A 121 -12.59 -16.55 -17.25
N GLU A 122 -11.70 -16.08 -18.13
CA GLU A 122 -10.95 -14.85 -17.89
C GLU A 122 -11.93 -13.67 -17.74
N GLN A 123 -11.71 -12.85 -16.73
CA GLN A 123 -12.56 -11.68 -16.44
C GLN A 123 -12.45 -10.64 -17.55
N ALA A 124 -13.58 -10.03 -17.92
CA ALA A 124 -13.62 -9.01 -18.98
C ALA A 124 -12.83 -7.74 -18.60
N HIS A 125 -12.79 -7.38 -17.31
CA HIS A 125 -11.99 -6.26 -16.85
C HIS A 125 -10.49 -6.64 -16.84
N PRO A 126 -9.62 -5.92 -17.58
CA PRO A 126 -8.22 -6.33 -17.75
C PRO A 126 -7.44 -6.38 -16.44
N TRP A 127 -7.75 -5.49 -15.48
CA TRP A 127 -7.14 -5.55 -14.15
C TRP A 127 -7.47 -6.84 -13.41
N TRP A 128 -8.74 -7.29 -13.44
CA TRP A 128 -9.15 -8.55 -12.80
C TRP A 128 -8.49 -9.76 -13.45
N ALA A 129 -8.35 -9.75 -14.77
CA ALA A 129 -7.63 -10.81 -15.48
C ALA A 129 -6.17 -10.93 -14.98
N LEU A 130 -5.45 -9.80 -14.87
CA LEU A 130 -4.06 -9.79 -14.42
C LEU A 130 -3.89 -10.12 -12.93
N VAL A 131 -4.76 -9.58 -12.08
CA VAL A 131 -4.69 -9.78 -10.63
C VAL A 131 -5.04 -11.22 -10.26
N ASN A 132 -6.12 -11.78 -10.80
CA ASN A 132 -6.52 -13.15 -10.50
C ASN A 132 -5.51 -14.17 -11.06
N GLU A 133 -4.87 -13.89 -12.19
CA GLU A 133 -3.77 -14.71 -12.73
C GLU A 133 -2.55 -14.69 -11.81
N HIS A 134 -2.19 -13.54 -11.25
CA HIS A 134 -1.05 -13.40 -10.35
C HIS A 134 -1.34 -13.87 -8.91
N PHE A 135 -2.59 -13.78 -8.45
CA PHE A 135 -2.97 -13.97 -7.04
C PHE A 135 -2.42 -15.26 -6.41
N PRO A 136 -2.39 -16.42 -7.08
CA PRO A 136 -1.78 -17.64 -6.52
C PRO A 136 -0.34 -17.46 -6.01
N ASN A 137 0.46 -16.57 -6.61
CA ASN A 137 1.82 -16.26 -6.15
C ASN A 137 1.84 -15.52 -4.80
N VAL A 138 0.76 -14.82 -4.46
CA VAL A 138 0.58 -14.18 -3.16
C VAL A 138 -0.03 -15.18 -2.17
N LEU A 139 -1.13 -15.83 -2.54
CA LEU A 139 -1.89 -16.71 -1.66
C LEU A 139 -1.10 -17.95 -1.22
N ARG A 140 -0.10 -18.39 -2.01
CA ARG A 140 0.79 -19.48 -1.62
C ARG A 140 1.52 -19.24 -0.30
N HIS A 141 1.70 -17.98 0.12
CA HIS A 141 2.37 -17.62 1.38
C HIS A 141 1.48 -17.79 2.60
N PHE A 142 0.16 -17.93 2.44
CA PHE A 142 -0.80 -17.83 3.55
C PHE A 142 -1.62 -19.09 3.76
N GLY A 143 -2.24 -19.20 4.95
CA GLY A 143 -3.29 -20.16 5.24
C GLY A 143 -4.63 -19.76 4.60
N PRO A 144 -5.64 -20.65 4.60
CA PRO A 144 -6.93 -20.38 3.98
C PRO A 144 -7.69 -19.19 4.57
N PHE A 145 -7.63 -18.92 5.88
CA PHE A 145 -8.32 -17.78 6.48
C PHE A 145 -7.69 -16.45 6.06
N CYS A 146 -6.36 -16.32 6.13
CA CYS A 146 -5.65 -15.13 5.67
C CYS A 146 -5.84 -14.94 4.17
N SER A 147 -5.76 -16.00 3.37
CA SER A 147 -6.02 -15.96 1.93
C SER A 147 -7.42 -15.41 1.61
N LEU A 148 -8.45 -15.83 2.36
CA LEU A 148 -9.81 -15.31 2.21
C LEU A 148 -9.89 -13.82 2.54
N ASN A 149 -9.17 -13.34 3.56
CA ASN A 149 -9.12 -11.92 3.89
C ASN A 149 -8.50 -11.08 2.76
N LEU A 150 -7.40 -11.55 2.15
CA LEU A 150 -6.79 -10.89 0.99
C LEU A 150 -7.77 -10.81 -0.18
N ILE A 151 -8.47 -11.91 -0.51
CA ILE A 151 -9.44 -11.95 -1.60
C ILE A 151 -10.58 -10.95 -1.36
N ARG A 152 -11.22 -10.98 -0.18
CA ARG A 152 -12.33 -10.08 0.15
C ARG A 152 -11.90 -8.63 0.07
N SER A 153 -10.79 -8.29 0.73
CA SER A 153 -10.30 -6.92 0.75
C SER A 153 -9.89 -6.37 -0.61
N THR A 154 -9.44 -7.24 -1.54
CA THR A 154 -9.14 -6.86 -2.92
C THR A 154 -10.42 -6.61 -3.72
N MET A 155 -11.48 -7.38 -3.44
CA MET A 155 -12.81 -7.17 -4.03
C MET A 155 -13.44 -5.87 -3.52
N ASP A 156 -13.38 -5.64 -2.20
CA ASP A 156 -13.79 -4.40 -1.56
C ASP A 156 -13.05 -3.20 -2.19
N PHE A 157 -11.72 -3.30 -2.35
CA PHE A 157 -10.91 -2.25 -2.98
C PHE A 157 -11.38 -1.89 -4.39
N PHE A 158 -11.72 -2.89 -5.21
CA PHE A 158 -12.24 -2.65 -6.56
C PHE A 158 -13.58 -1.90 -6.53
N GLU A 159 -14.48 -2.25 -5.61
CA GLU A 159 -15.74 -1.51 -5.40
C GLU A 159 -15.46 -0.09 -4.89
N GLY A 160 -14.47 0.09 -4.03
CA GLY A 160 -14.00 1.38 -3.53
C GLY A 160 -13.58 2.30 -4.68
N CYS A 161 -12.66 1.85 -5.53
CA CYS A 161 -12.22 2.61 -6.70
C CYS A 161 -13.38 2.91 -7.66
N TRP A 162 -14.37 2.01 -7.80
CA TRP A 162 -15.56 2.28 -8.60
C TRP A 162 -16.38 3.44 -8.00
N ILE A 163 -16.63 3.44 -6.69
CA ILE A 163 -17.35 4.53 -6.01
C ILE A 163 -16.60 5.87 -6.17
N GLU A 164 -15.27 5.85 -6.05
CA GLU A 164 -14.42 7.05 -6.14
C GLU A 164 -14.47 7.75 -7.50
N GLN A 165 -14.78 7.02 -8.58
CA GLN A 165 -14.97 7.62 -9.92
C GLN A 165 -16.11 8.64 -9.97
N TYR A 166 -17.06 8.58 -9.04
CA TYR A 166 -18.15 9.55 -8.94
C TYR A 166 -17.73 10.84 -8.22
N ASN A 167 -16.51 10.91 -7.65
CA ASN A 167 -15.99 12.02 -6.87
C ASN A 167 -17.01 12.54 -5.83
N PHE A 168 -17.69 11.60 -5.17
CA PHE A 168 -18.78 11.85 -4.24
C PHE A 168 -18.28 11.74 -2.79
N GLY A 169 -18.31 12.86 -2.05
CA GLY A 169 -17.90 12.90 -0.64
C GLY A 169 -19.00 12.52 0.35
N GLY A 170 -20.16 12.04 -0.13
CA GLY A 170 -21.33 11.72 0.68
C GLY A 170 -22.36 12.86 0.75
N PHE A 171 -23.58 12.53 1.16
CA PHE A 171 -24.61 13.55 1.43
C PHE A 171 -24.40 14.15 2.82
N PRO A 172 -24.72 15.45 3.03
CA PRO A 172 -24.81 16.03 4.37
C PRO A 172 -25.76 15.21 5.27
N GLY A 173 -25.31 14.91 6.49
CA GLY A 173 -25.99 14.04 7.46
C GLY A 173 -25.81 12.53 7.23
N SER A 174 -25.04 12.11 6.21
CA SER A 174 -24.75 10.69 5.95
C SER A 174 -23.56 10.21 6.78
N ASP A 175 -23.68 10.23 8.11
CA ASP A 175 -22.55 10.09 9.05
C ASP A 175 -21.70 8.83 8.89
N ASP A 176 -22.30 7.73 8.41
CA ASP A 176 -21.62 6.44 8.20
C ASP A 176 -20.83 6.37 6.89
N TYR A 177 -21.07 7.29 5.94
CA TYR A 177 -20.49 7.25 4.60
C TYR A 177 -18.95 7.36 4.60
N PRO A 178 -18.31 8.29 5.34
CA PRO A 178 -16.86 8.46 5.27
C PRO A 178 -16.08 7.20 5.65
N GLN A 179 -16.45 6.54 6.76
CA GLN A 179 -15.79 5.30 7.19
C GLN A 179 -16.23 4.08 6.38
N PHE A 180 -17.42 4.08 5.79
CA PHE A 180 -17.82 3.05 4.84
C PHE A 180 -16.88 3.07 3.62
N LEU A 181 -16.74 4.22 2.96
CA LEU A 181 -15.88 4.35 1.77
C LEU A 181 -14.42 4.06 2.12
N ARG A 182 -13.94 4.55 3.27
CA ARG A 182 -12.54 4.33 3.67
C ARG A 182 -12.20 2.86 3.95
N ARG A 183 -13.15 2.07 4.47
CA ARG A 183 -12.96 0.62 4.60
C ARG A 183 -12.96 -0.08 3.24
N MET A 184 -13.78 0.41 2.31
CA MET A 184 -13.87 -0.13 0.96
C MET A 184 -12.56 0.06 0.19
N ASN A 185 -11.98 1.26 0.18
CA ASN A 185 -10.73 1.56 -0.53
C ASN A 185 -9.45 1.32 0.32
N GLY A 186 -9.58 0.96 1.59
CA GLY A 186 -8.45 0.98 2.53
C GLY A 186 -7.52 -0.24 2.49
N LEU A 187 -7.92 -1.35 1.86
CA LEU A 187 -7.17 -2.62 1.86
C LEU A 187 -6.85 -3.16 3.27
N GLY A 188 -7.59 -2.75 4.30
CA GLY A 188 -7.24 -3.02 5.70
C GLY A 188 -7.14 -4.50 6.04
N HIS A 189 -8.08 -5.32 5.56
CA HIS A 189 -8.02 -6.77 5.74
C HIS A 189 -6.92 -7.44 4.90
N CYS A 190 -6.61 -6.92 3.71
CA CYS A 190 -5.48 -7.40 2.90
C CYS A 190 -4.16 -7.18 3.65
N VAL A 191 -3.98 -5.97 4.18
CA VAL A 191 -2.78 -5.60 4.94
C VAL A 191 -2.70 -6.38 6.24
N GLY A 192 -3.76 -6.36 7.05
CA GLY A 192 -3.79 -7.03 8.35
C GLY A 192 -3.55 -8.54 8.26
N ALA A 193 -4.07 -9.21 7.22
CA ALA A 193 -3.91 -10.66 7.09
C ALA A 193 -2.62 -11.09 6.37
N SER A 194 -2.04 -10.23 5.53
CA SER A 194 -0.78 -10.54 4.84
C SER A 194 0.45 -10.43 5.74
N LEU A 195 0.29 -10.02 7.00
CA LEU A 195 1.35 -10.02 8.02
C LEU A 195 1.69 -11.43 8.54
N TRP A 196 0.87 -12.44 8.22
CA TRP A 196 0.96 -13.78 8.84
C TRP A 196 1.29 -14.90 7.84
N PRO A 197 2.45 -14.88 7.15
CA PRO A 197 2.88 -16.01 6.33
C PRO A 197 2.88 -17.34 7.09
N LYS A 198 2.40 -18.41 6.45
CA LYS A 198 2.24 -19.74 7.07
C LYS A 198 3.55 -20.48 7.36
N ASP A 199 4.66 -19.99 6.81
CA ASP A 199 6.02 -20.46 7.13
C ASP A 199 6.53 -19.89 8.46
N LEU A 200 5.91 -18.81 8.97
CA LEU A 200 6.25 -18.16 10.24
C LEU A 200 5.18 -18.32 11.32
N PHE A 201 3.90 -18.41 10.93
CA PHE A 201 2.76 -18.46 11.84
C PHE A 201 1.83 -19.64 11.52
N ASP A 202 1.38 -20.34 12.55
CA ASP A 202 0.31 -21.33 12.39
C ASP A 202 -1.05 -20.62 12.56
N GLU A 203 -1.75 -20.44 11.44
CA GLU A 203 -3.03 -19.75 11.38
C GLU A 203 -4.09 -20.33 12.34
N ARG A 204 -4.06 -21.64 12.61
CA ARG A 204 -5.00 -22.26 13.55
C ARG A 204 -4.60 -22.01 14.99
N LYS A 205 -3.30 -22.05 15.29
CA LYS A 205 -2.77 -21.80 16.63
C LYS A 205 -2.93 -20.34 17.05
N ASN A 206 -2.68 -19.41 16.13
CA ASN A 206 -2.72 -17.97 16.37
C ASN A 206 -4.03 -17.32 15.86
N PHE A 207 -5.10 -18.08 15.66
CA PHE A 207 -6.33 -17.61 15.00
C PHE A 207 -6.95 -16.37 15.67
N LEU A 208 -6.98 -16.35 17.01
CA LEU A 208 -7.59 -15.25 17.76
C LEU A 208 -6.74 -13.99 17.67
N GLU A 209 -5.42 -14.12 17.79
CA GLU A 209 -4.46 -13.03 17.65
C GLU A 209 -4.49 -12.45 16.24
N ILE A 210 -4.47 -13.30 15.21
CA ILE A 210 -4.53 -12.90 13.80
C ILE A 210 -5.84 -12.17 13.51
N THR A 211 -6.99 -12.74 13.92
CA THR A 211 -8.31 -12.10 13.70
C THR A 211 -8.40 -10.75 14.41
N THR A 212 -7.89 -10.67 15.64
CA THR A 212 -7.85 -9.42 16.41
C THR A 212 -6.92 -8.39 15.76
N ALA A 213 -5.79 -8.84 15.21
CA ALA A 213 -4.83 -7.96 14.53
C ALA A 213 -5.41 -7.43 13.21
N VAL A 214 -6.09 -8.26 12.43
CA VAL A 214 -6.81 -7.83 11.22
C VAL A 214 -7.81 -6.72 11.56
N ALA A 215 -8.64 -6.91 12.59
CA ALA A 215 -9.66 -5.93 12.99
C ALA A 215 -9.08 -4.60 13.53
N GLN A 216 -7.97 -4.64 14.29
CA GLN A 216 -7.35 -3.40 14.79
C GLN A 216 -6.48 -2.72 13.73
N MET A 217 -5.76 -3.51 12.92
CA MET A 217 -4.82 -2.99 11.91
C MET A 217 -5.56 -2.36 10.75
N GLU A 218 -6.76 -2.84 10.40
CA GLU A 218 -7.64 -2.22 9.39
C GLU A 218 -7.76 -0.71 9.65
N ASN A 219 -8.18 -0.34 10.87
CA ASN A 219 -8.37 1.06 11.23
C ASN A 219 -7.05 1.80 11.47
N TRP A 220 -6.10 1.18 12.18
CA TRP A 220 -4.83 1.83 12.48
C TRP A 220 -4.09 2.26 11.20
N MET A 221 -3.98 1.35 10.24
CA MET A 221 -3.22 1.58 9.01
C MET A 221 -3.83 2.67 8.14
N VAL A 222 -5.16 2.64 7.95
CA VAL A 222 -5.84 3.65 7.11
C VAL A 222 -5.79 5.03 7.76
N TRP A 223 -6.02 5.12 9.07
CA TRP A 223 -6.00 6.40 9.78
C TRP A 223 -4.61 7.02 9.88
N VAL A 224 -3.58 6.20 10.10
CA VAL A 224 -2.18 6.69 10.03
C VAL A 224 -1.86 7.20 8.63
N ASN A 225 -2.32 6.50 7.59
CA ASN A 225 -2.15 6.97 6.22
C ASN A 225 -2.89 8.30 5.98
N ASP A 226 -4.17 8.41 6.35
CA ASP A 226 -4.95 9.65 6.20
C ASP A 226 -4.29 10.83 6.95
N LEU A 227 -3.73 10.56 8.14
CA LEU A 227 -3.02 11.57 8.91
C LEU A 227 -1.73 12.00 8.22
N MET A 228 -0.90 11.05 7.78
CA MET A 228 0.39 11.33 7.15
C MET A 228 0.24 11.87 5.72
N SER A 229 -0.85 11.54 5.03
CA SER A 229 -1.15 12.02 3.68
C SER A 229 -1.88 13.36 3.68
N PHE A 230 -2.44 13.79 4.81
CA PHE A 230 -3.15 15.06 4.96
C PHE A 230 -2.36 16.24 4.37
N TYR A 231 -1.04 16.27 4.55
CA TYR A 231 -0.20 17.32 3.98
C TYR A 231 -0.20 17.35 2.45
N LYS A 232 0.01 16.21 1.79
CA LYS A 232 0.02 16.15 0.32
C LYS A 232 -1.38 16.43 -0.26
N GLU A 233 -2.43 16.07 0.48
CA GLU A 233 -3.84 16.15 0.05
C GLU A 233 -4.50 17.51 0.31
N PHE A 234 -3.90 18.33 1.16
CA PHE A 234 -4.49 19.59 1.62
C PHE A 234 -4.83 20.52 0.44
N ASP A 235 -3.92 20.64 -0.53
CA ASP A 235 -4.06 21.52 -1.70
C ASP A 235 -4.21 20.73 -3.03
N ASP A 236 -4.41 19.41 -2.99
CA ASP A 236 -4.54 18.60 -4.21
C ASP A 236 -5.99 18.62 -4.73
N GLU A 237 -6.18 19.21 -5.92
CA GLU A 237 -7.46 19.24 -6.65
C GLU A 237 -7.94 17.85 -7.07
N ARG A 238 -7.09 16.83 -7.10
CA ARG A 238 -7.47 15.45 -7.41
C ARG A 238 -7.97 14.70 -6.18
N ASP A 239 -7.39 14.97 -5.02
CA ASP A 239 -7.72 14.27 -3.77
C ASP A 239 -8.88 14.98 -3.04
N GLN A 240 -10.00 15.22 -3.73
CA GLN A 240 -11.16 15.93 -3.17
C GLN A 240 -12.06 15.08 -2.27
N ILE A 241 -11.90 13.75 -2.33
CA ILE A 241 -12.70 12.76 -1.59
C ILE A 241 -11.84 11.94 -0.61
N SER A 242 -11.07 12.61 0.24
CA SER A 242 -10.35 11.94 1.35
C SER A 242 -11.24 11.74 2.58
N LEU A 243 -10.84 10.87 3.51
CA LEU A 243 -11.60 10.61 4.74
C LEU A 243 -11.93 11.92 5.49
N VAL A 244 -10.95 12.82 5.62
CA VAL A 244 -11.10 14.09 6.33
C VAL A 244 -12.08 15.02 5.60
N LYS A 245 -11.99 15.14 4.27
CA LYS A 245 -12.91 15.97 3.47
C LYS A 245 -14.34 15.40 3.45
N ASN A 246 -14.47 14.07 3.50
CA ASN A 246 -15.75 13.40 3.60
C ASN A 246 -16.39 13.61 4.98
N PHE A 247 -15.60 13.63 6.08
CA PHE A 247 -16.13 14.03 7.39
C PHE A 247 -16.68 15.45 7.38
N VAL A 248 -15.95 16.41 6.79
CA VAL A 248 -16.42 17.80 6.65
C VAL A 248 -17.79 17.85 5.96
N THR A 249 -17.95 17.11 4.86
CA THR A 249 -19.18 17.09 4.07
C THR A 249 -20.33 16.38 4.78
N CYS A 250 -20.09 15.16 5.26
CA CYS A 250 -21.13 14.32 5.84
C CYS A 250 -21.55 14.75 7.24
N HIS A 251 -20.60 15.11 8.11
CA HIS A 251 -20.88 15.48 9.50
C HIS A 251 -21.20 16.97 9.67
N GLU A 252 -21.08 17.75 8.58
CA GLU A 252 -21.30 19.20 8.56
C GLU A 252 -20.43 19.95 9.58
N ILE A 253 -19.18 19.48 9.74
CA ILE A 253 -18.18 20.01 10.66
C ILE A 253 -17.07 20.77 9.93
N THR A 254 -16.28 21.54 10.66
CA THR A 254 -15.09 22.21 10.11
C THR A 254 -13.97 21.22 9.81
N LEU A 255 -13.02 21.62 8.95
CA LEU A 255 -11.85 20.80 8.64
C LEU A 255 -10.98 20.55 9.88
N ASP A 256 -10.93 21.50 10.82
CA ASP A 256 -10.23 21.32 12.11
C ASP A 256 -10.89 20.22 12.95
N GLU A 257 -12.22 20.23 13.05
CA GLU A 257 -12.98 19.20 13.78
C GLU A 257 -12.83 17.81 13.11
N ALA A 258 -12.80 17.75 11.79
CA ALA A 258 -12.56 16.51 11.05
C ALA A 258 -11.14 15.96 11.30
N LEU A 259 -10.13 16.84 11.33
CA LEU A 259 -8.74 16.47 11.61
C LEU A 259 -8.54 16.08 13.08
N GLU A 260 -9.23 16.74 14.02
CA GLU A 260 -9.28 16.34 15.43
C GLU A 260 -9.92 14.97 15.60
N LYS A 261 -11.03 14.69 14.91
CA LYS A 261 -11.65 13.36 14.90
C LYS A 261 -10.67 12.28 14.45
N LEU A 262 -10.02 12.48 13.31
CA LEU A 262 -9.00 11.54 12.79
C LEU A 262 -7.86 11.36 13.79
N THR A 263 -7.38 12.45 14.39
CA THR A 263 -6.32 12.44 15.40
C THR A 263 -6.70 11.55 16.59
N GLN A 264 -7.87 11.76 17.18
CA GLN A 264 -8.32 11.01 18.35
C GLN A 264 -8.50 9.52 18.03
N GLU A 265 -9.06 9.20 16.87
CA GLU A 265 -9.22 7.81 16.40
C GLU A 265 -7.87 7.12 16.20
N THR A 266 -6.92 7.80 15.54
CA THR A 266 -5.55 7.29 15.30
C THR A 266 -4.79 7.03 16.62
N LEU A 267 -4.85 7.97 17.55
CA LEU A 267 -4.16 7.87 18.84
C LEU A 267 -4.78 6.81 19.74
N HIS A 268 -6.11 6.71 19.75
CA HIS A 268 -6.81 5.65 20.45
C HIS A 268 -6.44 4.28 19.89
N SER A 269 -6.48 4.12 18.56
CA SER A 269 -6.08 2.88 17.88
C SER A 269 -4.66 2.46 18.23
N SER A 270 -3.71 3.41 18.16
CA SER A 270 -2.30 3.17 18.51
C SER A 270 -2.13 2.68 19.95
N LYS A 271 -2.85 3.31 20.90
CA LYS A 271 -2.83 2.90 22.31
C LYS A 271 -3.41 1.50 22.51
N GLN A 272 -4.53 1.19 21.86
CA GLN A 272 -5.18 -0.11 21.99
C GLN A 272 -4.36 -1.23 21.35
N MET A 273 -3.70 -0.96 20.21
CA MET A 273 -2.79 -1.91 19.57
C MET A 273 -1.69 -2.37 20.55
N VAL A 274 -1.00 -1.43 21.18
CA VAL A 274 0.04 -1.76 22.17
C VAL A 274 -0.57 -2.47 23.38
N ALA A 275 -1.70 -2.00 23.90
CA ALA A 275 -2.31 -2.57 25.10
C ALA A 275 -2.81 -4.02 24.92
N VAL A 276 -3.33 -4.36 23.74
CA VAL A 276 -3.92 -5.69 23.46
C VAL A 276 -2.84 -6.74 23.16
N PHE A 277 -1.76 -6.35 22.49
CA PHE A 277 -0.75 -7.29 22.00
C PHE A 277 0.51 -7.39 22.88
N ALA A 278 0.76 -6.45 23.79
CA ALA A 278 1.99 -6.42 24.61
C ALA A 278 2.23 -7.67 25.46
N ASP A 279 1.18 -8.40 25.84
CA ASP A 279 1.22 -9.63 26.65
C ASP A 279 0.87 -10.90 25.86
N LYS A 280 0.81 -10.82 24.53
CA LYS A 280 0.51 -11.94 23.62
C LYS A 280 1.80 -12.61 23.12
N ASP A 281 1.66 -13.51 22.16
CA ASP A 281 2.81 -14.20 21.55
C ASP A 281 3.88 -13.16 21.12
N PRO A 282 5.13 -13.27 21.60
CA PRO A 282 6.18 -12.29 21.29
C PRO A 282 6.41 -12.10 19.80
N GLN A 283 6.26 -13.16 18.99
CA GLN A 283 6.43 -13.07 17.54
C GLN A 283 5.27 -12.28 16.88
N VAL A 284 4.06 -12.37 17.43
CA VAL A 284 2.91 -11.57 16.98
C VAL A 284 3.13 -10.09 17.28
N MET A 285 3.54 -9.77 18.51
CA MET A 285 3.83 -8.39 18.90
C MET A 285 4.98 -7.80 18.08
N ASP A 286 6.05 -8.56 17.85
CA ASP A 286 7.21 -8.13 17.05
C ASP A 286 6.81 -7.81 15.59
N THR A 287 5.95 -8.62 14.97
CA THR A 287 5.40 -8.31 13.63
C THR A 287 4.56 -7.03 13.63
N ILE A 288 3.69 -6.84 14.62
CA ILE A 288 2.82 -5.65 14.73
C ILE A 288 3.66 -4.39 14.97
N GLU A 289 4.62 -4.43 15.89
CA GLU A 289 5.50 -3.30 16.20
C GLU A 289 6.34 -2.92 14.99
N CYS A 290 6.97 -3.89 14.33
CA CYS A 290 7.74 -3.66 13.13
C CYS A 290 6.90 -3.12 11.96
N PHE A 291 5.66 -3.59 11.80
CA PHE A 291 4.75 -3.01 10.81
C PHE A 291 4.45 -1.55 11.13
N MET A 292 4.07 -1.23 12.36
CA MET A 292 3.72 0.15 12.74
C MET A 292 4.91 1.10 12.54
N HIS A 293 6.11 0.70 12.97
CA HIS A 293 7.31 1.54 12.82
C HIS A 293 7.70 1.65 11.35
N GLY A 294 7.73 0.54 10.63
CA GLY A 294 8.09 0.51 9.21
C GLY A 294 7.16 1.35 8.34
N TYR A 295 5.86 1.28 8.61
CA TYR A 295 4.83 2.02 7.87
C TYR A 295 4.96 3.53 8.08
N VAL A 296 5.26 3.95 9.31
CA VAL A 296 5.56 5.35 9.62
C VAL A 296 6.87 5.81 8.97
N THR A 297 7.94 5.02 9.05
CA THR A 297 9.23 5.34 8.40
C THR A 297 9.05 5.54 6.91
N TRP A 298 8.26 4.68 6.27
CA TRP A 298 7.95 4.81 4.85
C TRP A 298 7.25 6.13 4.53
N HIS A 299 6.22 6.54 5.29
CA HIS A 299 5.57 7.84 5.08
C HIS A 299 6.54 9.02 5.24
N LEU A 300 7.42 8.98 6.24
CA LEU A 300 8.41 10.03 6.50
C LEU A 300 9.48 10.12 5.40
N CYS A 301 9.79 9.01 4.72
CA CYS A 301 10.88 8.93 3.75
C CYS A 301 10.43 8.99 2.28
N ASP A 302 9.22 8.53 1.96
CA ASP A 302 8.74 8.46 0.58
C ASP A 302 8.35 9.86 0.08
N ALA A 303 8.91 10.23 -1.07
CA ALA A 303 8.71 11.54 -1.68
C ALA A 303 7.23 11.84 -2.00
N ARG A 304 6.38 10.82 -2.17
CA ARG A 304 4.94 10.98 -2.43
C ARG A 304 4.24 11.80 -1.34
N TYR A 305 4.62 11.65 -0.07
CA TYR A 305 3.96 12.31 1.06
C TYR A 305 4.48 13.72 1.35
N ARG A 306 5.60 14.11 0.73
CA ARG A 306 6.15 15.46 0.80
C ARG A 306 6.45 15.95 2.23
N LEU A 307 6.58 15.06 3.22
CA LEU A 307 6.83 15.44 4.61
C LEU A 307 8.20 16.09 4.85
N HIS A 308 9.14 15.92 3.91
CA HIS A 308 10.39 16.69 3.88
C HIS A 308 10.16 18.21 3.74
N GLU A 309 9.07 18.65 3.08
CA GLU A 309 8.72 20.08 2.99
C GLU A 309 8.32 20.64 4.36
N ILE A 310 7.65 19.84 5.20
CA ILE A 310 7.34 20.21 6.59
C ILE A 310 8.63 20.31 7.40
N TYR A 311 9.52 19.30 7.31
CA TYR A 311 10.82 19.32 7.99
C TYR A 311 11.59 20.60 7.67
N GLU A 312 11.76 20.94 6.39
CA GLU A 312 12.48 22.13 5.95
C GLU A 312 11.86 23.44 6.48
N LYS A 313 10.53 23.49 6.62
CA LYS A 313 9.80 24.66 7.16
C LYS A 313 9.96 24.84 8.67
N VAL A 314 10.20 23.76 9.41
CA VAL A 314 10.12 23.77 10.89
C VAL A 314 11.45 23.45 11.60
N LYS A 315 12.49 23.01 10.87
CA LYS A 315 13.80 22.63 11.43
C LYS A 315 14.49 23.70 12.28
N ASP A 316 14.23 24.97 12.00
CA ASP A 316 14.81 26.11 12.72
C ASP A 316 13.85 26.70 13.78
N GLN A 317 12.68 26.10 13.99
CA GLN A 317 11.70 26.57 14.98
C GLN A 317 12.01 26.04 16.39
N ASP A 318 11.78 26.88 17.39
CA ASP A 318 12.15 26.57 18.79
C ASP A 318 11.03 25.86 19.59
N THR A 319 9.88 25.58 18.97
CA THR A 319 8.73 24.93 19.62
C THR A 319 9.03 23.47 19.96
N GLU A 320 8.41 22.96 21.03
CA GLU A 320 8.65 21.58 21.50
C GLU A 320 8.27 20.55 20.42
N ASP A 321 7.11 20.71 19.79
CA ASP A 321 6.61 19.79 18.77
C ASP A 321 7.46 19.83 17.49
N ALA A 322 7.93 21.01 17.05
CA ALA A 322 8.83 21.09 15.88
C ALA A 322 10.15 20.35 16.12
N LYS A 323 10.77 20.53 17.30
CA LYS A 323 12.01 19.83 17.67
C LYS A 323 11.81 18.32 17.74
N LYS A 324 10.72 17.85 18.36
CA LYS A 324 10.40 16.42 18.45
C LYS A 324 10.12 15.82 17.09
N PHE A 325 9.34 16.49 16.25
CA PHE A 325 9.06 16.06 14.88
C PHE A 325 10.36 15.94 14.07
N CYS A 326 11.21 16.97 14.08
CA CYS A 326 12.49 16.93 13.34
C CYS A 326 13.38 15.78 13.82
N LYS A 327 13.45 15.53 15.13
CA LYS A 327 14.20 14.40 15.68
C LYS A 327 13.68 13.05 15.15
N PHE A 328 12.36 12.86 15.11
CA PHE A 328 11.77 11.64 14.55
C PHE A 328 11.95 11.52 13.03
N PHE A 329 11.83 12.64 12.31
CA PHE A 329 12.07 12.70 10.87
C PHE A 329 13.53 12.30 10.53
N GLU A 330 14.50 12.85 11.26
CA GLU A 330 15.92 12.50 11.13
C GLU A 330 16.18 11.04 11.50
N GLN A 331 15.52 10.53 12.55
CA GLN A 331 15.59 9.11 12.91
C GLN A 331 15.08 8.21 11.79
N ALA A 332 13.95 8.55 11.16
CA ALA A 332 13.41 7.82 10.02
C ALA A 332 14.36 7.89 8.82
N ALA A 333 14.87 9.08 8.49
CA ALA A 333 15.80 9.28 7.38
C ALA A 333 17.10 8.49 7.55
N ASN A 334 17.64 8.37 8.77
CA ASN A 334 18.86 7.62 9.04
C ASN A 334 18.79 6.14 8.64
N VAL A 335 17.61 5.52 8.72
CA VAL A 335 17.41 4.10 8.36
C VAL A 335 16.65 3.90 7.05
N GLY A 336 15.85 4.90 6.64
CA GLY A 336 14.89 4.80 5.55
C GLY A 336 15.17 5.68 4.33
N ALA A 337 16.03 6.69 4.41
CA ALA A 337 16.39 7.52 3.26
C ALA A 337 17.43 6.80 2.38
N VAL A 338 16.94 5.94 1.49
CA VAL A 338 17.75 5.18 0.52
C VAL A 338 17.52 5.76 -0.88
N ALA A 339 18.60 6.10 -1.59
CA ALA A 339 18.46 6.63 -2.94
C ALA A 339 17.91 5.57 -3.89
N ALA A 340 16.93 5.93 -4.74
CA ALA A 340 16.35 4.99 -5.71
C ALA A 340 17.40 4.34 -6.63
N SER A 341 18.51 5.01 -6.90
CA SER A 341 19.63 4.47 -7.68
C SER A 341 20.35 3.29 -7.03
N GLU A 342 20.18 3.06 -5.72
CA GLU A 342 20.81 1.95 -5.00
C GLU A 342 20.04 0.64 -5.11
N TRP A 343 18.76 0.67 -5.51
CA TRP A 343 17.92 -0.53 -5.52
C TRP A 343 16.90 -0.61 -6.67
N ALA A 344 16.40 0.52 -7.18
CA ALA A 344 15.33 0.56 -8.16
C ALA A 344 15.85 0.61 -9.61
N TYR A 345 16.62 -0.41 -9.99
CA TYR A 345 17.19 -0.55 -11.34
C TYR A 345 17.18 -2.00 -11.84
N PRO A 346 17.18 -2.22 -13.17
CA PRO A 346 16.89 -1.23 -14.23
C PRO A 346 15.39 -0.83 -14.25
N PRO A 347 15.02 0.32 -14.85
CA PRO A 347 13.62 0.73 -14.97
C PRO A 347 12.74 -0.29 -15.70
N VAL A 348 11.45 -0.38 -15.35
CA VAL A 348 10.49 -1.32 -15.97
C VAL A 348 10.43 -1.15 -17.49
N ALA A 349 10.41 0.09 -17.98
CA ALA A 349 10.38 0.38 -19.42
C ALA A 349 11.62 -0.15 -20.16
N GLN A 350 12.79 -0.16 -19.52
CA GLN A 350 14.00 -0.73 -20.10
C GLN A 350 13.86 -2.25 -20.25
N LEU A 351 13.40 -2.95 -19.19
CA LEU A 351 13.15 -4.39 -19.24
C LEU A 351 12.10 -4.77 -20.30
N ALA A 352 11.01 -3.99 -20.41
CA ALA A 352 9.97 -4.19 -21.41
C ALA A 352 10.53 -4.05 -22.83
N SER A 353 11.38 -3.05 -23.08
CA SER A 353 12.01 -2.85 -24.40
C SER A 353 12.97 -3.98 -24.79
N VAL A 354 13.67 -4.58 -23.82
CA VAL A 354 14.58 -5.72 -24.06
C VAL A 354 13.78 -6.96 -24.44
N ARG A 355 12.67 -7.23 -23.75
CA ARG A 355 11.77 -8.36 -24.03
C ARG A 355 11.08 -8.23 -25.38
N ALA A 356 10.58 -7.04 -25.73
CA ALA A 356 9.99 -6.81 -27.04
C ALA A 356 10.98 -7.08 -28.19
N LYS A 357 12.28 -6.80 -27.98
CA LYS A 357 13.33 -7.10 -28.98
C LYS A 357 13.71 -8.58 -29.05
N SER A 358 13.63 -9.34 -27.94
CA SER A 358 13.89 -10.78 -27.97
C SER A 358 12.78 -11.54 -28.69
N ASP A 359 11.53 -11.15 -28.48
CA ASP A 359 10.37 -11.81 -29.11
C ASP A 359 10.39 -11.64 -30.64
N VAL A 360 10.81 -10.45 -31.12
CA VAL A 360 11.01 -10.20 -32.56
C VAL A 360 12.13 -11.06 -33.14
N LYS A 361 13.22 -11.30 -32.38
CA LYS A 361 14.32 -12.15 -32.84
C LYS A 361 13.95 -13.64 -32.87
N GLU A 362 13.11 -14.10 -31.95
CA GLU A 362 12.59 -15.47 -32.00
C GLU A 362 11.59 -15.68 -33.14
N ALA A 363 10.72 -14.70 -33.40
CA ALA A 363 9.82 -14.75 -34.55
C ALA A 363 10.54 -14.71 -35.92
N GLN A 364 11.77 -14.21 -35.98
CA GLN A 364 12.60 -14.15 -37.18
C GLN A 364 13.51 -15.36 -37.38
N LYS A 365 13.55 -16.34 -36.46
CA LYS A 365 14.29 -17.59 -36.70
C LYS A 365 13.57 -18.39 -37.81
N PRO A 366 14.27 -18.79 -38.89
CA PRO A 366 13.68 -19.64 -39.91
C PRO A 366 13.21 -20.94 -39.26
N PHE A 367 11.97 -21.33 -39.55
CA PHE A 367 11.47 -22.67 -39.29
C PHE A 367 12.30 -23.64 -40.14
N LEU A 368 13.41 -24.15 -39.59
CA LEU A 368 14.10 -25.30 -40.18
C LEU A 368 13.21 -26.51 -39.88
N SER A 369 12.19 -26.70 -40.71
CA SER A 369 11.49 -27.98 -40.78
C SER A 369 12.49 -28.99 -41.29
N SER A 370 12.91 -29.89 -40.40
CA SER A 370 13.54 -31.15 -40.74
C SER A 370 12.58 -31.94 -41.62
N ILE A 371 12.71 -31.77 -42.93
CA ILE A 371 12.24 -32.73 -43.93
C ILE A 371 13.37 -33.75 -44.05
N GLU A 372 13.28 -34.83 -43.26
CA GLU A 372 13.97 -36.07 -43.60
C GLU A 372 13.16 -36.74 -44.72
N LEU A 373 13.71 -36.65 -45.93
CA LEU A 373 13.36 -37.53 -47.05
C LEU A 373 13.96 -38.91 -46.74
N VAL A 374 13.12 -39.91 -46.55
CA VAL A 374 13.49 -41.31 -46.66
C VAL A 374 12.73 -41.85 -47.87
N GLU A 375 13.51 -42.31 -48.85
CA GLU A 375 13.07 -43.15 -49.98
C GLU A 375 12.62 -44.54 -49.51
#